data_AF-A0A955YKH4-F1
#
_entry.id   AF-A0A955YKH4-F1
#
_cell.length_a   1.000
_cell.length_b   1.000
_cell.length_c   1.000
_cell.angle_alpha   90.00
_cell.angle_beta   90.00
_cell.angle_gamma   90.00
#
_symmetry.space_group_name_H-M   'P 1'
#
loop_
_entity.id
_entity.type
_entity.pdbx_description
1 polymer ?
#
loop_
_entity_poly.entity_id
_entity_poly.type
_entity_poly.pdbx_seq_one_letter_code
_entity_poly.pdbx_strand_id
1 'polypeptide(L)'
;MSAARPAVFGEAPWLFGARLDLWLFGGSAALSLALLLGGHALGLATGDSPEWVWLLCVLGVDVAHVWSTLYRVYLDPIELRRRLGLYVGVPVSCYALGVALHAHSDATFWRALAYLALFHFVRQQVGWLKLYHRRAPETTALDRGLDTLTLYACMLYPALYWHAHLPRRFAWFMQGDFVRISGAWLAALSAAAGPVYAGLLVLFALRGAQRFVRGDAQPGVVLLVLSTAACWAVGIILTDGDYAFTVTNVLIHGIPYLGLTILYGRARAPHVPGSALGRVMRAGVPVALLLVLGLAFAEECLWDRFVWHERAWLFGEGRDESRATLTWLVPLLSLPQTTHYALDGLVWRKRGNPDLGGVLSGAPAPS
;
A
#
# COMPACT_ATOMS: atom_id res chain seq x y z
N MET A 1 -16.53 3.18 -36.78
CA MET A 1 -16.62 2.39 -35.53
C MET A 1 -15.70 3.04 -34.51
N SER A 2 -16.24 3.75 -33.51
CA SER A 2 -15.41 4.31 -32.43
C SER A 2 -14.78 3.14 -31.68
N ALA A 3 -13.46 2.99 -31.71
CA ALA A 3 -12.77 2.01 -30.89
C ALA A 3 -13.21 2.19 -29.43
N ALA A 4 -13.60 1.08 -28.77
CA ALA A 4 -13.95 1.11 -27.36
C ALA A 4 -12.77 1.71 -26.58
N ARG A 5 -13.04 2.75 -25.78
CA ARG A 5 -11.99 3.40 -25.00
C ARG A 5 -11.43 2.38 -23.99
N PRO A 6 -10.10 2.35 -23.76
CA PRO A 6 -9.53 1.49 -22.74
C PRO A 6 -10.12 1.85 -21.37
N ALA A 7 -10.79 0.87 -20.75
CA ALA A 7 -11.31 0.97 -19.39
C ALA A 7 -10.29 0.35 -18.41
N VAL A 8 -10.22 0.88 -17.19
CA VAL A 8 -9.43 0.25 -16.13
C VAL A 8 -10.14 -1.00 -15.62
N PHE A 9 -11.44 -0.91 -15.35
CA PHE A 9 -12.21 -2.03 -14.79
C PHE A 9 -12.71 -2.99 -15.87
N GLY A 10 -12.59 -4.29 -15.57
CA GLY A 10 -13.05 -5.39 -16.40
C GLY A 10 -14.45 -5.87 -16.01
N GLU A 11 -14.81 -7.10 -16.38
CA GLU A 11 -16.11 -7.70 -16.08
C GLU A 11 -16.25 -8.07 -14.60
N ALA A 12 -17.43 -7.76 -14.02
CA ALA A 12 -17.78 -8.18 -12.67
C ALA A 12 -17.92 -9.72 -12.60
N PRO A 13 -17.65 -10.37 -11.45
CA PRO A 13 -17.40 -9.80 -10.12
C PRO A 13 -15.94 -9.36 -9.86
N TRP A 14 -15.08 -9.46 -10.86
CA TRP A 14 -13.69 -9.02 -10.78
C TRP A 14 -13.55 -7.52 -10.99
N LEU A 15 -12.45 -6.94 -10.51
CA LEU A 15 -12.17 -5.52 -10.62
C LEU A 15 -11.56 -5.19 -11.99
N PHE A 16 -10.44 -5.83 -12.32
CA PHE A 16 -9.75 -5.65 -13.61
C PHE A 16 -9.96 -6.84 -14.57
N GLY A 17 -10.64 -7.88 -14.10
CA GLY A 17 -10.82 -9.17 -14.77
C GLY A 17 -10.06 -10.28 -14.04
N ALA A 18 -10.56 -11.52 -14.12
CA ALA A 18 -10.10 -12.64 -13.31
C ALA A 18 -8.59 -12.85 -13.32
N ARG A 19 -7.99 -12.88 -14.53
CA ARG A 19 -6.54 -13.09 -14.68
C ARG A 19 -5.74 -12.00 -13.99
N LEU A 20 -6.11 -10.72 -14.17
CA LEU A 20 -5.31 -9.62 -13.64
C LEU A 20 -5.48 -9.48 -12.12
N ASP A 21 -6.70 -9.69 -11.61
CA ASP A 21 -6.94 -9.73 -10.16
C ASP A 21 -6.17 -10.89 -9.50
N LEU A 22 -6.18 -12.07 -10.12
CA LEU A 22 -5.41 -13.22 -9.64
C LEU A 22 -3.91 -12.93 -9.61
N TRP A 23 -3.34 -12.22 -10.59
CA TRP A 23 -1.92 -11.85 -10.55
C TRP A 23 -1.62 -10.75 -9.53
N LEU A 24 -2.41 -9.67 -9.52
CA LEU A 24 -2.14 -8.51 -8.67
C LEU A 24 -2.37 -8.80 -7.18
N PHE A 25 -3.45 -9.49 -6.82
CA PHE A 25 -3.77 -9.80 -5.43
C PHE A 25 -3.35 -11.22 -5.03
N GLY A 26 -3.68 -12.21 -5.85
CA GLY A 26 -3.34 -13.61 -5.55
C GLY A 26 -1.87 -13.91 -5.76
N GLY A 27 -1.29 -13.43 -6.86
CA GLY A 27 0.10 -13.65 -7.23
C GLY A 27 1.06 -12.92 -6.31
N SER A 28 0.72 -11.70 -5.88
CA SER A 28 1.50 -10.99 -4.86
C SER A 28 1.49 -11.73 -3.52
N ALA A 29 0.33 -12.19 -3.05
CA ALA A 29 0.22 -12.98 -1.83
C ALA A 29 0.93 -14.34 -1.93
N ALA A 30 0.80 -15.03 -3.06
CA ALA A 30 1.50 -16.29 -3.32
C ALA A 30 3.02 -16.08 -3.34
N LEU A 31 3.49 -14.98 -3.94
CA LEU A 31 4.91 -14.61 -3.93
C LEU A 31 5.39 -14.32 -2.50
N SER A 32 4.65 -13.55 -1.71
CA SER A 32 4.95 -13.31 -0.29
C SER A 32 5.11 -14.62 0.50
N LEU A 33 4.12 -15.52 0.39
CA LEU A 33 4.13 -16.78 1.12
C LEU A 33 5.22 -17.74 0.60
N ALA A 34 5.49 -17.75 -0.70
CA ALA A 34 6.56 -18.54 -1.28
C ALA A 34 7.95 -18.05 -0.81
N LEU A 35 8.18 -16.74 -0.82
CA LEU A 35 9.40 -16.14 -0.27
C LEU A 35 9.53 -16.43 1.23
N LEU A 36 8.44 -16.35 1.99
CA LEU A 36 8.46 -16.71 3.40
C LEU A 36 8.86 -18.17 3.62
N LEU A 37 8.21 -19.12 2.92
CA LEU A 37 8.51 -20.55 3.04
C LEU A 37 9.95 -20.86 2.60
N GLY A 38 10.42 -20.25 1.51
CA GLY A 38 11.81 -20.36 1.07
C GLY A 38 12.78 -19.78 2.10
N GLY A 39 12.47 -18.61 2.66
CA GLY A 39 13.26 -17.99 3.73
C GLY A 39 13.28 -18.84 4.99
N HIS A 40 12.19 -19.53 5.34
CA HIS A 40 12.15 -20.45 6.46
C HIS A 40 13.03 -21.68 6.22
N ALA A 41 12.94 -22.27 5.03
CA ALA A 41 13.78 -23.41 4.63
C ALA A 41 15.28 -23.07 4.63
N LEU A 42 15.63 -21.81 4.38
CA LEU A 42 17.00 -21.29 4.38
C LEU A 42 17.44 -20.72 5.74
N GLY A 43 16.58 -20.75 6.77
CA GLY A 43 16.90 -20.20 8.10
C GLY A 43 16.91 -18.67 8.20
N LEU A 44 16.36 -17.97 7.21
CA LEU A 44 16.31 -16.49 7.12
C LEU A 44 15.05 -15.90 7.76
N ALA A 45 13.96 -16.68 7.89
CA ALA A 45 12.63 -16.14 8.24
C ALA A 45 12.52 -15.49 9.63
N THR A 46 13.45 -15.77 10.55
CA THR A 46 13.48 -15.21 11.91
C THR A 46 14.59 -14.17 12.09
N GLY A 47 15.33 -13.84 11.02
CA GLY A 47 16.46 -12.92 11.04
C GLY A 47 16.15 -11.58 10.38
N ASP A 48 17.21 -10.79 10.21
CA ASP A 48 17.19 -9.52 9.50
C ASP A 48 17.00 -9.76 7.99
N SER A 49 16.39 -8.82 7.28
CA SER A 49 16.19 -8.94 5.85
C SER A 49 17.54 -8.92 5.12
N PRO A 50 17.87 -9.94 4.29
CA PRO A 50 19.03 -9.88 3.41
C PRO A 50 18.95 -8.69 2.43
N GLU A 51 20.11 -8.19 1.98
CA GLU A 51 20.19 -7.04 1.07
C GLU A 51 19.35 -7.18 -0.21
N TRP A 52 19.27 -8.39 -0.77
CA TRP A 52 18.46 -8.64 -1.97
C TRP A 52 16.96 -8.49 -1.71
N VAL A 53 16.48 -8.77 -0.49
CA VAL A 53 15.09 -8.57 -0.09
C VAL A 53 14.80 -7.09 0.01
N TRP A 54 15.71 -6.33 0.60
CA TRP A 54 15.60 -4.88 0.65
C TRP A 54 15.56 -4.28 -0.77
N LEU A 55 16.45 -4.70 -1.68
CA LEU A 55 16.46 -4.25 -3.08
C LEU A 55 15.13 -4.55 -3.80
N LEU A 56 14.61 -5.77 -3.66
CA LEU A 56 13.44 -6.21 -4.40
C LEU A 56 12.12 -5.71 -3.78
N CYS A 57 11.99 -5.82 -2.46
CA CYS A 57 10.77 -5.47 -1.75
C CYS A 57 10.75 -3.98 -1.42
N VAL A 58 11.74 -3.47 -0.68
CA VAL A 58 11.74 -2.07 -0.22
C VAL A 58 11.95 -1.13 -1.39
N LEU A 59 13.11 -1.18 -2.05
CA LEU A 59 13.39 -0.28 -3.18
C LEU A 59 12.48 -0.59 -4.39
N GLY A 60 12.42 -1.87 -4.80
CA GLY A 60 11.78 -2.29 -6.03
C GLY A 60 10.24 -2.26 -6.02
N VAL A 61 9.61 -2.33 -4.85
CA VAL A 61 8.15 -2.34 -4.71
C VAL A 61 7.66 -1.24 -3.78
N ASP A 62 8.17 -1.13 -2.55
CA ASP A 62 7.66 -0.20 -1.54
C ASP A 62 7.91 1.26 -1.98
N VAL A 63 9.16 1.65 -2.19
CA VAL A 63 9.50 3.01 -2.60
C VAL A 63 9.00 3.28 -4.03
N ALA A 64 9.12 2.30 -4.93
CA ALA A 64 8.67 2.45 -6.32
C ALA A 64 7.15 2.67 -6.45
N HIS A 65 6.31 1.98 -5.67
CA HIS A 65 4.86 2.17 -5.78
C HIS A 65 4.42 3.55 -5.25
N VAL A 66 5.10 4.10 -4.25
CA VAL A 66 4.87 5.46 -3.74
C VAL A 66 4.98 6.48 -4.89
N TRP A 67 6.07 6.39 -5.67
CA TRP A 67 6.30 7.23 -6.86
C TRP A 67 5.26 7.02 -7.95
N SER A 68 4.57 5.88 -8.00
CA SER A 68 3.52 5.64 -9.00
C SER A 68 2.29 6.57 -8.85
N THR A 69 2.16 7.29 -7.72
CA THR A 69 1.22 8.41 -7.54
C THR A 69 1.39 9.50 -8.62
N LEU A 70 2.59 9.65 -9.17
CA LEU A 70 2.89 10.52 -10.30
C LEU A 70 1.97 10.23 -11.51
N TYR A 71 1.67 8.95 -11.77
CA TYR A 71 0.81 8.55 -12.89
C TYR A 71 -0.65 8.93 -12.69
N ARG A 72 -1.08 9.04 -11.42
CA ARG A 72 -2.43 9.44 -11.09
C ARG A 72 -2.61 10.96 -11.14
N VAL A 73 -1.62 11.73 -10.71
CA VAL A 73 -1.77 13.18 -10.49
C VAL A 73 -0.73 14.00 -11.25
N TYR A 74 0.55 13.89 -10.90
CA TYR A 74 1.55 14.92 -11.22
C TYR A 74 2.03 14.93 -12.67
N LEU A 75 1.93 13.81 -13.39
CA LEU A 75 2.26 13.75 -14.82
C LEU A 75 1.08 14.10 -15.74
N ASP A 76 -0.12 14.27 -15.18
CA ASP A 76 -1.31 14.77 -15.87
C ASP A 76 -1.56 16.24 -15.48
N PRO A 77 -1.21 17.21 -16.34
CA PRO A 77 -1.38 18.63 -16.02
C PRO A 77 -2.85 19.05 -15.91
N ILE A 78 -3.79 18.32 -16.54
CA ILE A 78 -5.21 18.60 -16.43
C ILE A 78 -5.70 18.18 -15.05
N GLU A 79 -5.29 16.99 -14.59
CA GLU A 79 -5.63 16.53 -13.25
C GLU A 79 -5.01 17.43 -12.18
N LEU A 80 -3.71 17.73 -12.28
CA LEU A 80 -3.00 18.57 -11.31
C LEU A 80 -3.70 19.93 -11.11
N ARG A 81 -4.09 20.60 -12.20
CA ARG A 81 -4.77 21.90 -12.13
C ARG A 81 -6.19 21.80 -11.57
N ARG A 82 -6.86 20.66 -11.71
CA ARG A 82 -8.24 20.46 -11.23
C ARG A 82 -8.38 20.67 -9.73
N ARG A 83 -7.40 20.20 -8.95
CA ARG A 83 -7.40 20.33 -7.49
C ARG A 83 -6.02 20.75 -6.97
N LEU A 84 -5.46 21.80 -7.57
CA LEU A 84 -4.11 22.29 -7.26
C LEU A 84 -3.92 22.53 -5.75
N GLY A 85 -4.92 23.13 -5.09
CA GLY A 85 -4.88 23.35 -3.64
C GLY A 85 -4.73 22.06 -2.83
N LEU A 86 -5.33 20.94 -3.27
CA LEU A 86 -5.15 19.64 -2.64
C LEU A 86 -3.77 19.05 -2.98
N TYR A 87 -3.39 19.04 -4.25
CA TYR A 87 -2.18 18.35 -4.73
C TYR A 87 -0.87 19.06 -4.42
N VAL A 88 -0.92 20.36 -4.11
CA VAL A 88 0.21 21.15 -3.60
C VAL A 88 0.10 21.32 -2.09
N GLY A 89 -1.09 21.62 -1.58
CA GLY A 89 -1.30 21.87 -0.15
C GLY A 89 -1.01 20.66 0.73
N VAL A 90 -1.32 19.44 0.28
CA VAL A 90 -1.01 18.23 1.05
C VAL A 90 0.50 18.00 1.20
N PRO A 91 1.31 17.93 0.12
CA PRO A 91 2.77 17.84 0.26
C PRO A 91 3.36 18.95 1.14
N VAL A 92 2.96 20.20 0.94
CA VAL A 92 3.46 21.32 1.75
C VAL A 92 3.11 21.14 3.23
N SER A 93 1.89 20.68 3.54
CA SER A 93 1.47 20.40 4.91
C SER A 93 2.21 19.21 5.51
N CYS A 94 2.41 18.13 4.74
CA CYS A 94 3.19 16.97 5.17
C CYS A 94 4.63 17.37 5.49
N TYR A 95 5.26 18.19 4.66
CA TYR A 95 6.60 18.70 4.90
C TYR A 95 6.67 19.57 6.16
N ALA A 96 5.79 20.58 6.28
CA ALA A 96 5.78 21.48 7.43
C ALA A 96 5.52 20.74 8.76
N LEU A 97 4.56 19.81 8.77
CA LEU A 97 4.28 18.98 9.95
C LEU A 97 5.43 18.02 10.25
N GLY A 98 6.04 17.42 9.23
CA GLY A 98 7.21 16.57 9.38
C GLY A 98 8.38 17.30 10.03
N VAL A 99 8.68 18.53 9.56
CA VAL A 99 9.70 19.40 10.17
C VAL A 99 9.36 19.71 11.63
N ALA A 100 8.12 20.06 11.94
CA ALA A 100 7.71 20.34 13.32
C ALA A 100 7.86 19.12 14.23
N LEU A 101 7.51 17.92 13.76
CA LEU A 101 7.64 16.67 14.52
C LEU A 101 9.10 16.28 14.72
N HIS A 102 9.92 16.38 13.67
CA HIS A 102 11.35 16.04 13.74
C HIS A 102 12.13 17.04 14.60
N ALA A 103 11.79 18.33 14.52
CA ALA A 103 12.36 19.36 15.39
C ALA A 103 12.08 19.09 16.88
N HIS A 104 10.91 18.51 17.20
CA HIS A 104 10.58 18.09 18.56
C HIS A 104 11.42 16.88 18.99
N SER A 105 11.39 15.78 18.23
CA SER A 105 12.36 14.70 18.34
C SER A 105 12.29 13.74 17.15
N ASP A 106 13.41 13.08 16.84
CA ASP A 106 13.49 12.06 15.80
C ASP A 106 12.46 10.94 16.07
N ALA A 107 12.36 10.47 17.32
CA ALA A 107 11.42 9.42 17.72
C ALA A 107 9.95 9.80 17.49
N THR A 108 9.57 11.06 17.74
CA THR A 108 8.20 11.53 17.52
C THR A 108 7.86 11.58 16.03
N PHE A 109 8.80 11.99 15.19
CA PHE A 109 8.63 11.97 13.73
C PHE A 109 8.44 10.55 13.20
N TRP A 110 9.35 9.64 13.52
CA TRP A 110 9.31 8.26 13.01
C TRP A 110 8.08 7.50 13.50
N ARG A 111 7.67 7.73 14.76
CA ARG A 111 6.42 7.21 15.30
C ARG A 111 5.19 7.72 14.55
N ALA A 112 5.11 9.03 14.31
CA ALA A 112 4.00 9.61 13.58
C ALA A 112 3.94 9.08 12.14
N LEU A 113 5.09 8.93 11.49
CA LEU A 113 5.21 8.35 10.16
C LEU A 113 4.77 6.88 10.13
N ALA A 114 5.19 6.07 11.10
CA ALA A 114 4.80 4.67 11.25
C ALA A 114 3.28 4.49 11.41
N TYR A 115 2.63 5.33 12.23
CA TYR A 115 1.17 5.29 12.35
C TYR A 115 0.44 5.83 11.11
N LEU A 116 1.01 6.81 10.41
CA LEU A 116 0.47 7.26 9.13
C LEU A 116 0.57 6.14 8.07
N ALA A 117 1.67 5.40 8.05
CA ALA A 117 1.85 4.23 7.19
C ALA A 117 0.85 3.12 7.53
N LEU A 118 0.72 2.74 8.80
CA LEU A 118 -0.28 1.77 9.25
C LEU A 118 -1.70 2.20 8.84
N PHE A 119 -2.05 3.47 9.06
CA PHE A 119 -3.33 4.02 8.63
C PHE A 119 -3.50 3.88 7.12
N HIS A 120 -2.50 4.26 6.34
CA HIS A 120 -2.54 4.16 4.88
C HIS A 120 -2.76 2.72 4.41
N PHE A 121 -1.98 1.75 4.90
CA PHE A 121 -2.11 0.34 4.57
C PHE A 121 -3.53 -0.17 4.85
N VAL A 122 -4.08 0.13 6.04
CA VAL A 122 -5.45 -0.23 6.40
C VAL A 122 -6.47 0.38 5.44
N ARG A 123 -6.32 1.67 5.14
CA ARG A 123 -7.24 2.41 4.27
C ARG A 123 -7.17 1.97 2.82
N GLN A 124 -6.01 1.57 2.34
CA GLN A 124 -5.81 1.09 0.98
C GLN A 124 -6.53 -0.25 0.78
N GLN A 125 -6.37 -1.21 1.70
CA GLN A 125 -7.09 -2.49 1.64
C GLN A 125 -8.62 -2.32 1.67
N VAL A 126 -9.10 -1.44 2.55
CA VAL A 126 -10.53 -1.07 2.58
C VAL A 126 -10.97 -0.33 1.30
N GLY A 127 -10.06 0.40 0.66
CA GLY A 127 -10.27 1.03 -0.65
C GLY A 127 -10.58 0.00 -1.73
N TRP A 128 -9.79 -1.08 -1.80
CA TRP A 128 -10.02 -2.20 -2.72
C TRP A 128 -11.38 -2.85 -2.48
N LEU A 129 -11.72 -3.16 -1.23
CA LEU A 129 -13.00 -3.76 -0.89
C LEU A 129 -14.18 -2.91 -1.37
N LYS A 130 -14.10 -1.58 -1.17
CA LYS A 130 -15.12 -0.64 -1.65
C LYS A 130 -15.25 -0.64 -3.18
N LEU A 131 -14.15 -0.85 -3.91
CA LEU A 131 -14.20 -0.97 -5.36
C LEU A 131 -14.90 -2.28 -5.76
N TYR A 132 -14.59 -3.41 -5.12
CA TYR A 132 -15.29 -4.68 -5.36
C TYR A 132 -16.79 -4.59 -5.05
N HIS A 133 -17.18 -4.04 -3.90
CA HIS A 133 -18.60 -3.85 -3.54
C HIS A 133 -19.37 -2.95 -4.51
N ARG A 134 -18.70 -2.01 -5.18
CA ARG A 134 -19.32 -1.19 -6.24
C ARG A 134 -19.53 -1.96 -7.55
N ARG A 135 -18.73 -3.01 -7.79
CA ARG A 135 -18.88 -3.91 -8.96
C ARG A 135 -19.90 -5.01 -8.71
N ALA A 136 -20.33 -5.21 -7.46
CA ALA A 136 -21.34 -6.21 -7.07
C ALA A 136 -22.54 -5.53 -6.36
N PRO A 137 -23.41 -4.80 -7.09
CA PRO A 137 -24.55 -4.10 -6.49
C PRO A 137 -25.50 -5.04 -5.73
N GLU A 138 -25.68 -6.27 -6.22
CA GLU A 138 -26.55 -7.30 -5.64
C GLU A 138 -26.09 -7.82 -4.26
N THR A 139 -24.90 -7.43 -3.79
CA THR A 139 -24.41 -7.81 -2.46
C THR A 139 -25.25 -7.20 -1.36
N THR A 140 -25.79 -8.03 -0.47
CA THR A 140 -26.61 -7.58 0.67
C THR A 140 -25.81 -6.68 1.63
N ALA A 141 -26.51 -5.83 2.39
CA ALA A 141 -25.86 -4.97 3.40
C ALA A 141 -25.16 -5.79 4.49
N LEU A 142 -25.71 -6.95 4.86
CA LEU A 142 -25.13 -7.85 5.84
C LEU A 142 -23.80 -8.43 5.35
N ASP A 143 -23.75 -8.87 4.08
CA ASP A 143 -22.52 -9.38 3.46
C ASP A 143 -21.45 -8.30 3.40
N ARG A 144 -21.79 -7.09 2.93
CA ARG A 144 -20.85 -5.97 2.90
C ARG A 144 -20.33 -5.60 4.29
N GLY A 145 -21.20 -5.68 5.30
CA GLY A 145 -20.85 -5.45 6.70
C GLY A 145 -19.85 -6.50 7.20
N LEU A 146 -20.12 -7.78 6.96
CA LEU A 146 -19.24 -8.89 7.33
C LEU A 146 -17.87 -8.78 6.64
N ASP A 147 -17.84 -8.52 5.32
CA ASP A 147 -16.60 -8.36 4.56
C ASP A 147 -15.76 -7.21 5.13
N THR A 148 -16.40 -6.07 5.41
CA THR A 148 -15.74 -4.87 5.93
C THR A 148 -15.18 -5.11 7.33
N LEU A 149 -15.99 -5.68 8.22
CA LEU A 149 -15.59 -5.96 9.60
C LEU A 149 -14.46 -6.99 9.65
N THR A 150 -14.55 -8.05 8.85
CA THR A 150 -13.52 -9.08 8.76
C THR A 150 -12.22 -8.51 8.22
N LEU A 151 -12.27 -7.72 7.14
CA LEU A 151 -11.07 -7.11 6.56
C LEU A 151 -10.39 -6.16 7.56
N TYR A 152 -11.15 -5.31 8.27
CA TYR A 152 -10.58 -4.49 9.35
C TYR A 152 -9.95 -5.35 10.45
N ALA A 153 -10.62 -6.42 10.88
CA ALA A 153 -10.07 -7.31 11.90
C ALA A 153 -8.75 -7.95 11.46
N CYS A 154 -8.62 -8.32 10.18
CA CYS A 154 -7.38 -8.87 9.61
C CYS A 154 -6.16 -7.95 9.71
N MET A 155 -6.35 -6.65 9.91
CA MET A 155 -5.25 -5.68 10.02
C MET A 155 -5.13 -5.08 11.41
N LEU A 156 -6.27 -4.73 12.02
CA LEU A 156 -6.31 -4.09 13.34
C LEU A 156 -5.98 -5.08 14.47
N TYR A 157 -6.35 -6.35 14.35
CA TYR A 157 -5.99 -7.34 15.35
C TYR A 157 -4.47 -7.62 15.38
N PRO A 158 -3.79 -7.87 14.24
CA PRO A 158 -2.33 -7.96 14.24
C PRO A 158 -1.63 -6.68 14.75
N ALA A 159 -2.13 -5.49 14.41
CA ALA A 159 -1.59 -4.24 14.95
C ALA A 159 -1.75 -4.13 16.49
N LEU A 160 -2.91 -4.52 17.02
CA LEU A 160 -3.15 -4.63 18.46
C LEU A 160 -2.22 -5.66 19.11
N TYR A 161 -2.06 -6.82 18.48
CA TYR A 161 -1.14 -7.87 18.92
C TYR A 161 0.29 -7.35 19.00
N TRP A 162 0.76 -6.61 17.98
CA TRP A 162 2.07 -5.99 17.98
C TRP A 162 2.26 -5.08 19.20
N HIS A 163 1.34 -4.15 19.47
CA HIS A 163 1.41 -3.28 20.65
C HIS A 163 1.49 -4.05 21.97
N ALA A 164 0.78 -5.17 22.08
CA ALA A 164 0.75 -6.00 23.28
C ALA A 164 2.01 -6.89 23.45
N HIS A 165 2.78 -7.10 22.38
CA HIS A 165 3.92 -8.04 22.35
C HIS A 165 5.27 -7.35 22.04
N LEU A 166 5.36 -6.02 22.14
CA LEU A 166 6.64 -5.33 22.04
C LEU A 166 7.60 -5.69 23.21
N PRO A 167 8.93 -5.77 22.96
CA PRO A 167 9.62 -5.51 21.70
C PRO A 167 9.48 -6.64 20.68
N ARG A 168 9.56 -6.29 19.40
CA ARG A 168 9.59 -7.21 18.26
C ARG A 168 10.87 -6.97 17.48
N ARG A 169 11.32 -7.96 16.71
CA ARG A 169 12.57 -7.86 15.93
C ARG A 169 12.41 -7.06 14.65
N PHE A 170 11.19 -6.89 14.17
CA PHE A 170 10.86 -6.02 13.05
C PHE A 170 10.36 -4.65 13.53
N ALA A 171 10.49 -3.66 12.66
CA ALA A 171 9.96 -2.32 12.83
C ALA A 171 9.25 -1.87 11.54
N TRP A 172 8.46 -0.80 11.60
CA TRP A 172 7.89 -0.24 10.37
C TRP A 172 8.93 0.55 9.58
N PHE A 173 9.66 1.44 10.28
CA PHE A 173 10.79 2.21 9.74
C PHE A 173 12.03 2.04 10.59
N MET A 174 11.89 2.12 11.92
CA MET A 174 13.01 2.00 12.84
C MET A 174 12.57 1.43 14.19
N GLN A 175 13.48 0.79 14.90
CA GLN A 175 13.21 0.22 16.21
C GLN A 175 12.63 1.26 17.17
N GLY A 176 11.48 0.96 17.78
CA GLY A 176 10.79 1.83 18.74
C GLY A 176 9.80 2.84 18.15
N ASP A 177 9.54 2.78 16.84
CA ASP A 177 8.51 3.58 16.18
C ASP A 177 7.09 3.29 16.74
N PHE A 178 6.74 2.03 16.95
CA PHE A 178 5.49 1.61 17.58
C PHE A 178 5.56 1.74 19.12
N VAL A 179 4.48 2.27 19.71
CA VAL A 179 4.41 2.49 21.16
C VAL A 179 4.20 1.17 21.88
N ARG A 180 5.06 0.88 22.85
CA ARG A 180 4.80 -0.16 23.85
C ARG A 180 3.83 0.38 24.89
N ILE A 181 2.61 -0.14 24.89
CA ILE A 181 1.60 0.22 25.88
C ILE A 181 1.71 -0.78 27.02
N SER A 182 2.33 -0.36 28.12
CA SER A 182 2.46 -1.19 29.33
C SER A 182 1.13 -1.25 30.09
N GLY A 183 0.61 -2.45 30.33
CA GLY A 183 -0.54 -2.66 31.21
C GLY A 183 -1.21 -4.01 30.96
N ALA A 184 -1.63 -4.68 32.04
CA ALA A 184 -2.35 -5.96 31.96
C ALA A 184 -3.64 -5.86 31.12
N TRP A 185 -4.25 -4.67 31.07
CA TRP A 185 -5.46 -4.42 30.29
C TRP A 185 -5.23 -4.59 28.77
N LEU A 186 -4.08 -4.20 28.22
CA LEU A 186 -3.83 -4.33 26.77
C LEU A 186 -3.60 -5.79 26.39
N ALA A 187 -2.84 -6.52 27.21
CA ALA A 187 -2.67 -7.96 27.04
C ALA A 187 -4.01 -8.70 27.11
N ALA A 188 -4.88 -8.34 28.07
CA ALA A 188 -6.22 -8.89 28.18
C ALA A 188 -7.10 -8.53 26.97
N LEU A 189 -7.05 -7.28 26.49
CA LEU A 189 -7.77 -6.86 25.29
C LEU A 189 -7.30 -7.62 24.05
N SER A 190 -5.98 -7.76 23.86
CA SER A 190 -5.42 -8.55 22.75
C SER A 190 -5.85 -10.01 22.85
N ALA A 191 -5.80 -10.62 24.04
CA ALA A 191 -6.24 -12.00 24.24
C ALA A 191 -7.73 -12.19 23.93
N ALA A 192 -8.59 -11.23 24.33
CA ALA A 192 -10.02 -11.27 24.07
C ALA A 192 -10.36 -10.99 22.59
N ALA A 193 -9.58 -10.14 21.91
CA ALA A 193 -9.77 -9.83 20.49
C ALA A 193 -9.42 -11.00 19.56
N GLY A 194 -8.52 -11.90 19.99
CA GLY A 194 -8.10 -13.08 19.20
C GLY A 194 -9.26 -14.00 18.80
N PRO A 195 -10.09 -14.48 19.75
CA PRO A 195 -11.29 -15.26 19.44
C PRO A 195 -12.30 -14.53 18.55
N VAL A 196 -12.47 -13.21 18.73
CA VAL A 196 -13.36 -12.39 17.88
C VAL A 196 -12.83 -12.35 16.44
N TYR A 197 -11.53 -12.11 16.27
CA TYR A 197 -10.87 -12.17 14.97
C TYR A 197 -11.04 -13.53 14.28
N ALA A 198 -10.77 -14.63 15.01
CA ALA A 198 -10.94 -15.98 14.49
C ALA A 198 -12.40 -16.28 14.11
N GLY A 199 -13.35 -15.86 14.97
CA GLY A 199 -14.78 -16.01 14.71
C GLY A 199 -15.24 -15.26 13.44
N LEU A 200 -14.74 -14.04 13.21
CA LEU A 200 -15.03 -13.29 12.00
C LEU A 200 -14.51 -13.99 10.74
N LEU A 201 -13.28 -14.54 10.78
CA LEU A 201 -12.74 -15.30 9.66
C LEU A 201 -13.56 -16.57 9.36
N VAL A 202 -13.98 -17.30 10.40
CA VAL A 202 -14.84 -18.49 10.24
C VAL A 202 -16.19 -18.09 9.65
N LEU A 203 -16.84 -17.05 10.17
CA LEU A 203 -18.11 -16.56 9.64
C LEU A 203 -18.00 -16.11 8.19
N PHE A 204 -16.92 -15.38 7.85
CA PHE A 204 -16.62 -14.97 6.49
C PHE A 204 -16.43 -16.18 5.56
N ALA A 205 -15.67 -17.19 5.99
CA ALA A 205 -15.44 -18.41 5.20
C ALA A 205 -16.72 -19.22 4.99
N LEU A 206 -17.51 -19.45 6.04
CA LEU A 206 -18.79 -20.16 5.96
C LEU A 206 -19.78 -19.42 5.04
N ARG A 207 -19.85 -18.08 5.17
CA ARG A 207 -20.70 -17.27 4.31
C ARG A 207 -20.21 -17.28 2.86
N GLY A 208 -18.90 -17.22 2.63
CA GLY A 208 -18.29 -17.36 1.31
C GLY A 208 -18.62 -18.71 0.66
N ALA A 209 -18.51 -19.81 1.41
CA ALA A 209 -18.87 -21.16 0.93
C ALA A 209 -20.37 -21.26 0.59
N GLN A 210 -21.23 -20.70 1.43
CA GLN A 210 -22.67 -20.63 1.17
C GLN A 210 -22.98 -19.88 -0.15
N ARG A 211 -22.29 -18.76 -0.40
CA ARG A 211 -22.47 -17.97 -1.62
C ARG A 211 -21.91 -18.66 -2.87
N PHE A 212 -20.82 -19.40 -2.70
CA PHE A 212 -20.30 -20.25 -3.78
C PHE A 212 -21.31 -21.31 -4.21
N VAL A 213 -21.93 -22.02 -3.26
CA VAL A 213 -22.96 -23.03 -3.57
C VAL A 213 -24.19 -22.42 -4.24
N ARG A 214 -24.53 -21.17 -3.90
CA ARG A 214 -25.66 -20.42 -4.49
C ARG A 214 -25.35 -19.80 -5.86
N GLY A 215 -24.10 -19.83 -6.30
CA GLY A 215 -23.67 -19.21 -7.56
C GLY A 215 -23.49 -17.69 -7.50
N ASP A 216 -23.46 -17.07 -6.31
CA ASP A 216 -23.31 -15.63 -6.10
C ASP A 216 -21.96 -15.24 -5.45
N ALA A 217 -20.95 -16.08 -5.64
CA ALA A 217 -19.61 -15.88 -5.08
C ALA A 217 -18.96 -14.55 -5.51
N GLN A 218 -18.14 -14.00 -4.61
CA GLN A 218 -17.32 -12.82 -4.86
C GLN A 218 -15.85 -13.18 -4.73
N PRO A 219 -15.28 -13.83 -5.76
CA PRO A 219 -13.94 -14.39 -5.67
C PRO A 219 -12.87 -13.29 -5.46
N GLY A 220 -13.06 -12.08 -5.99
CA GLY A 220 -12.15 -10.96 -5.72
C GLY A 220 -12.16 -10.47 -4.27
N VAL A 221 -13.32 -10.45 -3.61
CA VAL A 221 -13.44 -10.11 -2.18
C VAL A 221 -12.81 -11.20 -1.32
N VAL A 222 -13.09 -12.47 -1.63
CA VAL A 222 -12.48 -13.62 -0.94
C VAL A 222 -10.96 -13.57 -1.09
N LEU A 223 -10.45 -13.34 -2.29
CA LEU A 223 -9.02 -13.23 -2.56
C LEU A 223 -8.37 -12.11 -1.74
N LEU A 224 -8.99 -10.93 -1.70
CA LEU A 224 -8.52 -9.76 -0.94
C LEU A 224 -8.46 -10.04 0.57
N VAL A 225 -9.55 -10.60 1.14
CA VAL A 225 -9.63 -10.85 2.58
C VAL A 225 -8.67 -11.96 2.98
N LEU A 226 -8.62 -13.08 2.25
CA LEU A 226 -7.74 -14.20 2.59
C LEU A 226 -6.25 -13.87 2.42
N SER A 227 -5.88 -13.14 1.36
CA SER A 227 -4.49 -12.67 1.19
C SER A 227 -4.07 -11.73 2.31
N THR A 228 -4.93 -10.78 2.68
CA THR A 228 -4.68 -9.84 3.80
C THR A 228 -4.55 -10.62 5.11
N ALA A 229 -5.51 -11.49 5.43
CA ALA A 229 -5.52 -12.28 6.66
C ALA A 229 -4.26 -13.13 6.81
N ALA A 230 -3.89 -13.88 5.75
CA ALA A 230 -2.73 -14.75 5.76
C ALA A 230 -1.44 -13.94 5.96
N CYS A 231 -1.22 -12.91 5.15
CA CYS A 231 0.04 -12.17 5.18
C CYS A 231 0.21 -11.34 6.45
N TRP A 232 -0.85 -10.69 6.94
CA TRP A 232 -0.77 -9.91 8.18
C TRP A 232 -0.63 -10.80 9.41
N ALA A 233 -1.38 -11.90 9.49
CA ALA A 233 -1.25 -12.83 10.61
C ALA A 233 0.16 -13.43 10.64
N VAL A 234 0.68 -13.86 9.49
CA VAL A 234 1.99 -14.47 9.41
C VAL A 234 3.11 -13.47 9.69
N GLY A 235 3.10 -12.31 9.04
CA GLY A 235 4.16 -11.31 9.17
C GLY A 235 4.24 -10.60 10.51
N ILE A 236 3.14 -10.54 11.28
CA ILE A 236 3.09 -9.77 12.54
C ILE A 236 2.87 -10.67 13.76
N ILE A 237 1.99 -11.67 13.68
CA ILE A 237 1.59 -12.50 14.82
C ILE A 237 2.45 -13.77 14.90
N LEU A 238 2.51 -14.54 13.81
CA LEU A 238 3.07 -15.89 13.83
C LEU A 238 4.60 -15.91 13.71
N THR A 239 5.20 -14.83 13.20
CA THR A 239 6.65 -14.68 13.06
C THR A 239 7.14 -13.43 13.77
N ASP A 240 8.43 -13.39 14.09
CA ASP A 240 9.10 -12.26 14.74
C ASP A 240 10.42 -11.98 14.04
N GLY A 241 10.35 -11.68 12.74
CA GLY A 241 11.52 -11.44 11.89
C GLY A 241 11.24 -10.34 10.88
N ASP A 242 12.25 -9.50 10.66
CA ASP A 242 12.17 -8.37 9.72
C ASP A 242 11.97 -8.85 8.28
N TYR A 243 12.63 -9.95 7.91
CA TYR A 243 12.41 -10.62 6.62
C TYR A 243 10.94 -10.97 6.40
N ALA A 244 10.32 -11.66 7.37
CA ALA A 244 8.96 -12.14 7.27
C ALA A 244 7.99 -10.97 7.18
N PHE A 245 8.14 -9.98 8.07
CA PHE A 245 7.34 -8.76 8.08
C PHE A 245 7.40 -8.03 6.72
N THR A 246 8.61 -7.83 6.20
CA THR A 246 8.86 -7.13 4.93
C THR A 246 8.18 -7.83 3.77
N VAL A 247 8.46 -9.11 3.51
CA VAL A 247 7.92 -9.79 2.31
C VAL A 247 6.40 -9.96 2.36
N THR A 248 5.81 -10.12 3.55
CA THR A 248 4.36 -10.31 3.69
C THR A 248 3.58 -9.00 3.67
N ASN A 249 4.15 -7.88 4.12
CA ASN A 249 3.45 -6.61 4.06
C ASN A 249 3.66 -5.92 2.71
N VAL A 250 4.89 -5.93 2.20
CA VAL A 250 5.30 -5.06 1.08
C VAL A 250 4.74 -5.48 -0.29
N LEU A 251 4.61 -6.78 -0.53
CA LEU A 251 4.21 -7.24 -1.86
C LEU A 251 2.69 -7.15 -2.06
N ILE A 252 1.91 -7.43 -1.02
CA ILE A 252 0.44 -7.47 -1.10
C ILE A 252 -0.22 -6.08 -1.12
N HIS A 253 0.51 -5.01 -0.80
CA HIS A 253 0.01 -3.64 -0.90
C HIS A 253 0.58 -2.93 -2.13
N GLY A 254 1.90 -3.00 -2.35
CA GLY A 254 2.60 -2.23 -3.36
C GLY A 254 2.31 -2.70 -4.78
N ILE A 255 2.29 -4.02 -5.02
CA ILE A 255 2.04 -4.59 -6.35
C ILE A 255 0.63 -4.25 -6.86
N PRO A 256 -0.47 -4.48 -6.10
CA PRO A 256 -1.79 -4.05 -6.54
C PRO A 256 -1.89 -2.57 -6.85
N TYR A 257 -1.22 -1.72 -6.04
CA TYR A 257 -1.25 -0.27 -6.25
C TYR A 257 -0.56 0.14 -7.55
N LEU A 258 0.67 -0.36 -7.75
CA LEU A 258 1.45 -0.13 -8.96
C LEU A 258 0.69 -0.61 -10.20
N GLY A 259 0.02 -1.76 -10.10
CA GLY A 259 -0.89 -2.27 -11.14
C GLY A 259 -2.00 -1.27 -11.48
N LEU A 260 -2.73 -0.78 -10.49
CA LEU A 260 -3.81 0.19 -10.69
C LEU A 260 -3.33 1.51 -11.28
N THR A 261 -2.21 2.07 -10.81
CA THR A 261 -1.73 3.37 -11.29
C THR A 261 -1.23 3.29 -12.73
N ILE A 262 -0.60 2.17 -13.12
CA ILE A 262 -0.20 1.91 -14.52
C ILE A 262 -1.42 1.70 -15.40
N LEU A 263 -2.41 0.90 -14.97
CA LEU A 263 -3.66 0.70 -15.72
C LEU A 263 -4.42 2.02 -15.92
N TYR A 264 -4.52 2.82 -14.85
CA TYR A 264 -5.10 4.16 -14.93
C TYR A 264 -4.32 5.05 -15.90
N GLY A 265 -2.99 5.08 -15.79
CA GLY A 265 -2.13 5.88 -16.66
C GLY A 265 -2.34 5.52 -18.13
N ARG A 266 -2.42 4.22 -18.45
CA ARG A 266 -2.70 3.73 -19.82
C ARG A 266 -4.07 4.14 -20.32
N ALA A 267 -5.11 4.02 -19.50
CA ALA A 267 -6.47 4.45 -19.87
C ALA A 267 -6.58 5.98 -20.04
N ARG A 268 -5.80 6.73 -19.25
CA ARG A 268 -5.80 8.20 -19.26
C ARG A 268 -4.97 8.79 -20.39
N ALA A 269 -3.85 8.17 -20.76
CA ALA A 269 -2.88 8.69 -21.72
C ALA A 269 -3.45 9.16 -23.08
N PRO A 270 -4.43 8.47 -23.72
CA PRO A 270 -5.05 8.94 -24.95
C PRO A 270 -5.80 10.28 -24.82
N HIS A 271 -6.21 10.65 -23.60
CA HIS A 271 -6.91 11.90 -23.30
C HIS A 271 -5.95 13.06 -23.05
N VAL A 272 -4.66 12.78 -22.83
CA VAL A 272 -3.62 13.78 -22.54
C VAL A 272 -2.33 13.46 -23.30
N PRO A 273 -2.36 13.29 -24.65
CA PRO A 273 -1.22 12.77 -25.40
C PRO A 273 0.03 13.67 -25.31
N GLY A 274 -0.13 14.98 -25.16
CA GLY A 274 0.98 15.92 -25.01
C GLY A 274 1.64 15.94 -23.61
N SER A 275 1.04 15.32 -22.61
CA SER A 275 1.57 15.35 -21.23
C SER A 275 2.74 14.37 -21.03
N ALA A 276 3.45 14.53 -19.90
CA ALA A 276 4.45 13.56 -19.47
C ALA A 276 3.83 12.16 -19.28
N LEU A 277 2.62 12.09 -18.69
CA LEU A 277 1.88 10.83 -18.55
C LEU A 277 1.63 10.19 -19.92
N GLY A 278 1.14 10.98 -20.88
CA GLY A 278 0.89 10.52 -22.24
C GLY A 278 2.14 9.96 -22.91
N ARG A 279 3.29 10.64 -22.77
CA ARG A 279 4.57 10.18 -23.33
C ARG A 279 5.06 8.88 -22.67
N VAL A 280 5.09 8.82 -21.34
CA VAL A 280 5.55 7.64 -20.59
C VAL A 280 4.70 6.42 -20.93
N MET A 281 3.38 6.55 -20.90
CA MET A 281 2.48 5.42 -21.15
C MET A 281 2.48 4.97 -22.62
N ARG A 282 2.74 5.86 -23.58
CA ARG A 282 2.97 5.49 -24.98
C ARG A 282 4.28 4.75 -25.19
N ALA A 283 5.33 5.11 -24.46
CA ALA A 283 6.61 4.40 -24.50
C ALA A 283 6.51 2.98 -23.91
N GLY A 284 5.49 2.73 -23.10
CA GLY A 284 5.08 1.40 -22.65
C GLY A 284 5.30 1.16 -21.16
N VAL A 285 4.78 0.03 -20.68
CA VAL A 285 4.85 -0.35 -19.26
C VAL A 285 6.29 -0.50 -18.75
N PRO A 286 7.26 -1.07 -19.50
CA PRO A 286 8.64 -1.13 -19.03
C PRO A 286 9.23 0.26 -18.73
N VAL A 287 8.93 1.26 -19.56
CA VAL A 287 9.40 2.64 -19.33
C VAL A 287 8.73 3.26 -18.10
N ALA A 288 7.44 3.00 -17.88
CA ALA A 288 6.77 3.42 -16.65
C ALA A 288 7.37 2.75 -15.39
N LEU A 289 7.72 1.47 -15.45
CA LEU A 289 8.37 0.79 -14.33
C LEU A 289 9.78 1.34 -14.08
N LEU A 290 10.59 1.51 -15.14
CA LEU A 290 11.93 2.08 -15.04
C LEU A 290 11.93 3.51 -14.48
N LEU A 291 10.92 4.32 -14.81
CA LEU A 291 10.81 5.67 -14.26
C LEU A 291 10.61 5.65 -12.73
N VAL A 292 9.67 4.86 -12.21
CA VAL A 292 9.44 4.81 -10.76
C VAL A 292 10.58 4.09 -10.02
N LEU A 293 11.20 3.09 -10.65
CA LEU A 293 12.39 2.43 -10.10
C LEU A 293 13.60 3.38 -10.04
N GLY A 294 13.80 4.19 -11.08
CA GLY A 294 14.88 5.18 -11.09
C GLY A 294 14.69 6.27 -10.03
N LEU A 295 13.44 6.70 -9.81
CA LEU A 295 13.11 7.65 -8.74
C LEU A 295 13.26 7.02 -7.35
N ALA A 296 12.81 5.78 -7.17
CA ALA A 296 13.02 5.04 -5.93
C ALA A 296 14.50 4.83 -5.61
N PHE A 297 15.30 4.46 -6.61
CA PHE A 297 16.75 4.33 -6.46
C PHE A 297 17.41 5.66 -6.06
N ALA A 298 16.99 6.77 -6.68
CA ALA A 298 17.49 8.09 -6.32
C ALA A 298 17.08 8.50 -4.90
N GLU A 299 15.84 8.22 -4.49
CA GLU A 299 15.36 8.46 -3.12
C GLU A 299 16.15 7.64 -2.10
N GLU A 300 16.29 6.33 -2.29
CA GLU A 300 17.04 5.45 -1.39
C GLU A 300 18.54 5.80 -1.35
N CYS A 301 19.10 6.27 -2.47
CA CYS A 301 20.47 6.80 -2.47
C CYS A 301 20.60 8.01 -1.54
N LEU A 302 19.63 8.94 -1.57
CA LEU A 302 19.67 10.11 -0.68
C LEU A 302 19.45 9.71 0.78
N TRP A 303 18.52 8.80 1.06
CA TRP A 303 18.34 8.24 2.40
C TRP A 303 19.61 7.59 2.95
N ASP A 304 20.24 6.71 2.17
CA ASP A 304 21.43 6.00 2.63
C ASP A 304 22.63 6.94 2.78
N ARG A 305 22.82 7.88 1.86
CA ARG A 305 23.96 8.80 1.90
C ARG A 305 23.91 9.83 3.03
N PHE A 306 22.73 10.18 3.54
CA PHE A 306 22.58 11.25 4.54
C PHE A 306 21.97 10.80 5.87
N VAL A 307 21.37 9.61 5.95
CA VAL A 307 20.63 9.16 7.14
C VAL A 307 21.03 7.75 7.58
N TRP A 308 20.92 6.75 6.70
CA TRP A 308 21.06 5.34 7.13
C TRP A 308 22.50 4.84 7.14
N HIS A 309 23.27 5.16 6.10
CA HIS A 309 24.65 4.72 5.93
C HIS A 309 24.82 3.18 6.01
N GLU A 310 23.82 2.43 5.54
CA GLU A 310 23.79 0.97 5.63
C GLU A 310 24.33 0.30 4.36
N ARG A 311 24.24 0.98 3.21
CA ARG A 311 24.43 0.39 1.87
C ARG A 311 25.50 1.11 1.06
N ALA A 312 26.63 1.42 1.72
CA ALA A 312 27.80 2.03 1.09
C ALA A 312 28.31 1.23 -0.14
N TRP A 313 28.11 -0.09 -0.14
CA TRP A 313 28.44 -0.96 -1.28
C TRP A 313 27.64 -0.61 -2.56
N LEU A 314 26.46 0.00 -2.43
CA LEU A 314 25.57 0.36 -3.53
C LEU A 314 25.57 1.87 -3.82
N PHE A 315 25.53 2.71 -2.78
CA PHE A 315 25.37 4.16 -2.91
C PHE A 315 26.63 4.97 -2.61
N GLY A 316 27.72 4.29 -2.21
CA GLY A 316 28.97 4.90 -1.78
C GLY A 316 28.91 5.40 -0.34
N GLU A 317 30.05 5.89 0.16
CA GLU A 317 30.18 6.35 1.53
C GLU A 317 29.18 7.48 1.87
N GLY A 318 28.59 7.33 3.05
CA GLY A 318 27.69 8.28 3.65
C GLY A 318 28.40 9.54 4.13
N ARG A 319 27.61 10.57 4.41
CA ARG A 319 28.07 11.81 5.02
C ARG A 319 27.17 12.14 6.20
N ASP A 320 27.77 12.23 7.38
CA ASP A 320 27.08 12.69 8.58
C ASP A 320 26.62 14.14 8.41
N GLU A 321 25.36 14.38 8.73
CA GLU A 321 24.74 15.70 8.70
C GLU A 321 24.42 16.20 10.11
N SER A 322 24.44 17.52 10.28
CA SER A 322 24.09 18.12 11.57
C SER A 322 22.62 17.84 11.91
N ARG A 323 22.29 17.75 13.21
CA ARG A 323 20.89 17.64 13.66
C ARG A 323 19.98 18.75 13.08
N ALA A 324 20.52 19.96 12.93
CA ALA A 324 19.80 21.07 12.32
C ALA A 324 19.48 20.78 10.85
N THR A 325 20.43 20.23 10.08
CA THR A 325 20.21 19.78 8.70
C THR A 325 19.16 18.68 8.64
N LEU A 326 19.30 17.63 9.47
CA LEU A 326 18.39 16.47 9.48
C LEU A 326 16.94 16.86 9.78
N THR A 327 16.74 17.89 10.61
CA THR A 327 15.40 18.44 10.93
C THR A 327 14.64 18.91 9.68
N TRP A 328 15.35 19.36 8.65
CA TRP A 328 14.75 19.75 7.36
C TRP A 328 14.84 18.62 6.33
N LEU A 329 15.96 17.89 6.32
CA LEU A 329 16.24 16.88 5.31
C LEU A 329 15.37 15.63 5.46
N VAL A 330 15.22 15.08 6.67
CA VAL A 330 14.47 13.84 6.89
C VAL A 330 12.99 13.98 6.48
N PRO A 331 12.27 15.06 6.85
CA PRO A 331 10.91 15.32 6.34
C PRO A 331 10.85 15.56 4.82
N LEU A 332 11.92 16.09 4.22
CA LEU A 332 11.98 16.29 2.77
C LEU A 332 12.13 14.94 2.05
N LEU A 333 12.99 14.06 2.56
CA LEU A 333 13.19 12.72 2.01
C LEU A 333 11.95 11.85 2.19
N SER A 334 11.19 12.00 3.28
CA SER A 334 9.93 11.27 3.49
C SER A 334 8.74 11.84 2.71
N LEU A 335 8.94 12.95 1.98
CA LEU A 335 7.85 13.68 1.34
C LEU A 335 7.10 12.88 0.28
N PRO A 336 7.74 12.08 -0.60
CA PRO A 336 7.03 11.21 -1.54
C PRO A 336 6.09 10.26 -0.80
N GLN A 337 6.61 9.60 0.24
CA GLN A 337 5.88 8.63 1.05
C GLN A 337 4.73 9.26 1.84
N THR A 338 4.98 10.32 2.60
CA THR A 338 3.94 11.02 3.38
C THR A 338 2.85 11.61 2.50
N THR A 339 3.23 12.17 1.34
CA THR A 339 2.28 12.67 0.33
C THR A 339 1.41 11.55 -0.20
N HIS A 340 2.01 10.42 -0.59
CA HIS A 340 1.28 9.26 -1.06
C HIS A 340 0.27 8.76 -0.01
N TYR A 341 0.71 8.59 1.24
CA TYR A 341 -0.14 8.13 2.34
C TYR A 341 -1.34 9.04 2.57
N ALA A 342 -1.13 10.36 2.53
CA ALA A 342 -2.18 11.34 2.73
C ALA A 342 -3.12 11.49 1.54
N LEU A 343 -2.60 11.39 0.30
CA LEU A 343 -3.36 11.62 -0.92
C LEU A 343 -4.10 10.39 -1.43
N ASP A 344 -3.63 9.17 -1.17
CA ASP A 344 -4.11 7.98 -1.86
C ASP A 344 -5.65 7.83 -1.79
N GLY A 345 -6.21 7.86 -0.58
CA GLY A 345 -7.66 7.77 -0.38
C GLY A 345 -8.47 8.95 -0.95
N LEU A 346 -7.83 10.04 -1.37
CA LEU A 346 -8.45 11.25 -1.92
C LEU A 346 -8.40 11.28 -3.45
N VAL A 347 -7.31 10.80 -4.06
CA VAL A 347 -7.13 10.81 -5.52
C VAL A 347 -8.08 9.83 -6.23
N TRP A 348 -8.58 8.81 -5.55
CA TRP A 348 -9.54 7.85 -6.11
C TRP A 348 -11.01 8.20 -5.89
N ARG A 349 -11.32 9.38 -5.31
CA ARG A 349 -12.70 9.82 -5.07
C ARG A 349 -13.30 10.51 -6.31
N LYS A 350 -14.41 9.96 -6.81
CA LYS A 350 -15.22 10.57 -7.88
C LYS A 350 -15.79 11.95 -7.51
N ARG A 351 -16.08 12.21 -6.23
CA ARG A 351 -16.57 13.52 -5.77
C ARG A 351 -15.51 14.58 -6.05
N GLY A 352 -15.82 15.54 -6.93
CA GLY A 352 -14.91 16.58 -7.42
C GLY A 352 -14.01 16.17 -8.60
N ASN A 353 -14.22 14.98 -9.19
CA ASN A 353 -13.55 14.52 -10.40
C ASN A 353 -14.49 13.56 -11.18
N PRO A 354 -15.46 14.10 -11.93
CA PRO A 354 -16.43 13.30 -12.69
C PRO A 354 -15.76 12.45 -13.78
N ASP A 355 -14.68 12.95 -14.40
CA ASP A 355 -13.94 12.28 -15.48
C ASP A 355 -13.30 10.96 -15.03
N LEU A 356 -12.95 10.85 -13.75
CA LEU A 356 -12.40 9.62 -13.16
C LEU A 356 -13.35 8.44 -13.36
N GLY A 357 -14.68 8.66 -13.30
CA GLY A 357 -15.66 7.60 -13.56
C GLY A 357 -15.58 7.07 -14.99
N GLY A 358 -15.43 7.96 -15.98
CA GLY A 358 -15.31 7.61 -17.39
C GLY A 358 -14.03 6.83 -17.69
N VAL A 359 -12.89 7.24 -17.12
CA VAL A 359 -11.61 6.51 -17.30
C VAL A 359 -11.65 5.14 -16.64
N LEU A 360 -12.24 5.04 -15.44
CA LEU A 360 -12.29 3.77 -14.71
C LEU A 360 -13.24 2.76 -15.36
N SER A 361 -14.40 3.21 -15.84
CA SER A 361 -15.46 2.33 -16.35
C SER A 361 -15.56 2.28 -17.88
N GLY A 362 -14.75 3.06 -18.61
CA GLY A 362 -14.83 3.18 -20.08
C GLY A 362 -16.04 3.95 -20.60
N ALA A 363 -16.84 4.57 -19.72
CA ALA A 363 -18.04 5.32 -20.09
C ALA A 363 -17.67 6.62 -20.83
N PRO A 364 -18.47 7.06 -21.82
CA PRO A 364 -18.28 8.37 -22.44
C PRO A 364 -18.33 9.48 -21.37
N ALA A 365 -17.53 10.53 -21.56
CA ALA A 365 -17.58 11.69 -20.69
C ALA A 365 -19.01 12.26 -20.74
N PRO A 366 -19.61 12.68 -19.60
CA PRO A 366 -20.88 13.38 -19.64
C PRO A 366 -20.72 14.61 -20.55
N SER A 367 -21.59 14.69 -21.55
CA SER A 367 -21.65 15.76 -22.56
C SER A 367 -21.92 17.12 -21.95
#